data_AF-A0AAX4JKJ2-F1
#
_entry.id   AF-A0AAX4JKJ2-F1
#
_cell.length_a   1.000
_cell.length_b   1.000
_cell.length_c   1.000
_cell.angle_alpha   90.00
_cell.angle_beta   90.00
_cell.angle_gamma   90.00
#
_symmetry.space_group_name_H-M   'P 1'
#
loop_
_entity.id
_entity.type
_entity.pdbx_description
1 polymer ?
#
loop_
_entity_poly.entity_id
_entity_poly.type
_entity_poly.pdbx_seq_one_letter_code
_entity_poly.pdbx_strand_id
1 'polypeptide(L)'
;MKIHSFHQYGNVKLTSKDDIVLMADSRRLYDASGNLVFCYRDHDKTYEEDMKEWSAASISLFLDMISVNQPQEPKADLISIFELADICRTCESPTNYRQLVKNAMIPKSVKKNCQWALLLHATHDEDEAFFKSSLRHMKQEAFLFPIIFDRENREFKSVSLWEAINAANPYWHDDLRKLVQSVLILPDQRTGPFVITTTADWKKVADEFDYRQS
;
A
#
# COMPACT_ATOMS: atom_id res chain seq x y z
N MET A 1 27.05 11.93 1.35
CA MET A 1 26.23 11.15 0.41
C MET A 1 26.81 9.74 0.32
N LYS A 2 26.03 8.71 0.63
CA LYS A 2 26.48 7.30 0.66
C LYS A 2 25.86 6.55 -0.53
N ILE A 3 26.65 5.76 -1.26
CA ILE A 3 26.13 4.90 -2.33
C ILE A 3 25.68 3.57 -1.72
N HIS A 4 24.52 3.06 -2.16
CA HIS A 4 23.97 1.79 -1.70
C HIS A 4 24.86 0.60 -2.09
N SER A 5 25.01 -0.40 -1.23
CA SER A 5 25.97 -1.50 -1.45
C SER A 5 25.59 -2.44 -2.60
N PHE A 6 24.30 -2.60 -2.89
CA PHE A 6 23.81 -3.55 -3.89
C PHE A 6 23.41 -2.91 -5.23
N HIS A 7 23.27 -1.58 -5.25
CA HIS A 7 22.82 -0.82 -6.42
C HIS A 7 23.89 0.23 -6.75
N GLN A 8 25.05 -0.23 -7.25
CA GLN A 8 26.23 0.60 -7.51
C GLN A 8 26.49 0.88 -9.00
N TYR A 9 25.73 0.22 -9.88
CA TYR A 9 25.90 0.31 -11.33
C TYR A 9 24.63 0.83 -11.98
N GLY A 10 24.80 1.53 -13.10
CA GLY A 10 23.70 2.15 -13.84
C GLY A 10 24.04 3.59 -14.22
N ASN A 11 23.18 4.18 -15.04
CA ASN A 11 23.28 5.56 -15.53
C ASN A 11 22.23 6.49 -14.90
N VAL A 12 21.43 5.99 -13.96
CA VAL A 12 20.47 6.79 -13.18
C VAL A 12 20.85 6.74 -11.70
N LYS A 13 20.93 7.90 -11.06
CA LYS A 13 21.07 8.05 -9.60
C LYS A 13 19.72 8.37 -9.00
N LEU A 14 19.25 7.52 -8.11
CA LEU A 14 18.03 7.72 -7.33
C LEU A 14 18.45 8.12 -5.91
N THR A 15 18.12 9.34 -5.48
CA THR A 15 18.46 9.81 -4.12
C THR A 15 17.28 9.58 -3.18
N SER A 16 17.46 8.76 -2.14
CA SER A 16 16.40 8.45 -1.18
C SER A 16 16.21 9.52 -0.10
N LYS A 17 15.16 9.36 0.72
CA LYS A 17 14.90 10.14 1.94
C LYS A 17 16.07 10.13 2.92
N ASP A 18 16.83 9.03 2.93
CA ASP A 18 17.93 8.78 3.87
C ASP A 18 19.28 9.31 3.36
N ASP A 19 19.29 10.16 2.32
CA ASP A 19 20.47 10.66 1.62
C ASP A 19 21.40 9.55 1.07
N ILE A 20 20.80 8.41 0.72
CA ILE A 20 21.46 7.27 0.09
C ILE A 20 21.16 7.31 -1.41
N VAL A 21 22.22 7.16 -2.21
CA VAL A 21 22.11 7.08 -3.67
C VAL A 21 22.09 5.62 -4.10
N LEU A 22 21.05 5.26 -4.85
CA LEU A 22 20.91 3.96 -5.52
C LEU A 22 21.12 4.16 -7.02
N MET A 23 22.05 3.39 -7.60
CA MET A 23 22.29 3.40 -9.02
C MET A 23 21.35 2.41 -9.72
N ALA A 24 20.76 2.84 -10.82
CA ALA A 24 19.82 2.04 -11.60
C ALA A 24 20.09 2.17 -13.11
N ASP A 25 19.72 1.13 -13.84
CA ASP A 25 19.78 1.09 -15.29
C ASP A 25 18.53 1.77 -15.88
N SER A 26 18.72 2.80 -16.71
CA SER A 26 17.61 3.59 -17.27
C SER A 26 16.65 2.75 -18.11
N ARG A 27 17.15 1.71 -18.79
CA ARG A 27 16.32 0.85 -19.63
C ARG A 27 15.41 -0.02 -18.76
N ARG A 28 15.94 -0.61 -17.68
CA ARG A 28 15.13 -1.37 -16.72
C ARG A 28 14.08 -0.51 -16.03
N LEU A 29 14.44 0.71 -15.67
CA LEU A 29 13.48 1.67 -15.10
C LEU A 29 12.37 1.98 -16.11
N TYR A 30 12.73 2.32 -17.34
CA TYR A 30 11.77 2.57 -18.42
C TYR A 30 10.82 1.39 -18.65
N ASP A 31 11.34 0.17 -18.75
CA ASP A 31 10.51 -1.03 -18.95
C ASP A 31 9.56 -1.31 -17.76
N ALA A 32 9.93 -0.86 -16.56
CA ALA A 32 9.16 -1.07 -15.33
C ALA A 32 8.26 0.11 -14.92
N SER A 33 8.30 1.22 -15.67
CA SER A 33 7.52 2.41 -15.37
C SER A 33 6.88 2.95 -16.65
N GLY A 34 5.56 3.08 -16.67
CA GLY A 34 4.87 3.71 -17.80
C GLY A 34 5.25 5.17 -18.00
N ASN A 35 5.67 5.84 -16.92
CA ASN A 35 5.74 7.31 -16.85
C ASN A 35 7.01 7.93 -16.29
N LEU A 36 8.02 7.17 -15.81
CA LEU A 36 9.28 7.83 -15.49
C LEU A 36 9.91 8.31 -16.79
N VAL A 37 9.99 9.64 -16.92
CA VAL A 37 10.49 10.41 -18.08
C VAL A 37 12.01 10.25 -18.21
N PHE A 38 12.50 9.02 -18.21
CA PHE A 38 13.84 8.70 -18.69
C PHE A 38 13.76 8.67 -20.21
N CYS A 39 13.67 9.87 -20.80
CA CYS A 39 13.77 10.06 -22.23
C CYS A 39 15.11 9.48 -22.69
N TYR A 40 15.01 8.29 -23.28
CA TYR A 40 15.99 7.42 -23.90
C TYR A 40 16.76 8.11 -25.04
N ARG A 41 17.31 9.31 -24.82
CA ARG A 41 17.85 10.16 -25.88
C ARG A 41 19.34 10.42 -25.74
N ASP A 42 19.99 10.05 -24.64
CA ASP A 42 21.43 10.24 -24.49
C ASP A 42 22.05 9.17 -23.57
N HIS A 43 22.63 8.12 -24.16
CA HIS A 43 23.26 7.03 -23.40
C HIS A 43 24.51 7.48 -22.61
N ASP A 44 25.06 8.65 -22.93
CA ASP A 44 26.29 9.17 -22.32
C ASP A 44 26.02 10.09 -21.11
N LYS A 45 24.74 10.35 -20.77
CA LYS A 45 24.39 11.20 -19.63
C LYS A 45 24.00 10.37 -18.42
N THR A 46 24.55 10.75 -17.27
CA THR A 46 24.03 10.32 -15.98
C THR A 46 22.81 11.16 -15.63
N TYR A 47 21.70 10.50 -15.32
CA TYR A 47 20.48 11.13 -14.86
C TYR A 47 20.42 11.08 -13.34
N GLU A 48 19.82 12.09 -12.71
CA GLU A 48 19.59 12.13 -11.27
C GLU A 48 18.11 12.38 -11.04
N GLU A 49 17.48 11.53 -10.23
CA GLU A 49 16.09 11.66 -9.82
C GLU A 49 16.03 11.74 -8.29
N ASP A 50 15.26 12.70 -7.81
CA ASP A 50 15.06 12.90 -6.37
C ASP A 50 13.88 12.06 -5.89
N MET A 51 14.18 10.99 -5.16
CA MET A 51 13.21 10.06 -4.57
C MET A 51 13.13 10.24 -3.05
N LYS A 52 13.35 11.46 -2.54
CA LYS A 52 13.32 11.80 -1.10
C LYS A 52 12.02 11.50 -0.36
N GLU A 53 10.95 11.16 -1.07
CA GLU A 53 9.70 10.72 -0.46
C GLU A 53 9.79 9.30 0.14
N TRP A 54 10.74 8.48 -0.34
CA TRP A 54 10.83 7.06 0.02
C TRP A 54 12.19 6.69 0.60
N SER A 55 12.19 5.69 1.49
CA SER A 55 13.42 5.17 2.08
C SER A 55 14.30 4.45 1.05
N ALA A 56 15.60 4.39 1.33
CA ALA A 56 16.54 3.64 0.51
C ALA A 56 16.16 2.15 0.42
N ALA A 57 15.62 1.60 1.51
CA ALA A 57 15.18 0.20 1.58
C ALA A 57 14.04 -0.06 0.58
N SER A 58 13.04 0.81 0.53
CA SER A 58 11.88 0.65 -0.37
C SER A 58 12.27 0.83 -1.84
N ILE A 59 13.16 1.79 -2.13
CA ILE A 59 13.69 1.97 -3.49
C ILE A 59 14.53 0.75 -3.89
N SER A 60 15.35 0.20 -2.98
CA SER A 60 16.12 -1.03 -3.24
C SER A 60 15.20 -2.21 -3.57
N LEU A 61 14.09 -2.38 -2.84
CA LEU A 61 13.11 -3.44 -3.15
C LEU A 61 12.50 -3.27 -4.54
N PHE A 62 12.19 -2.02 -4.94
CA PHE A 62 11.70 -1.74 -6.28
C PHE A 62 12.74 -2.11 -7.34
N LEU A 63 13.99 -1.69 -7.14
CA LEU A 63 15.09 -2.01 -8.04
C LEU A 63 15.35 -3.52 -8.15
N ASP A 64 15.27 -4.26 -7.05
CA ASP A 64 15.39 -5.71 -7.03
C ASP A 64 14.28 -6.38 -7.87
N MET A 65 13.04 -5.91 -7.74
CA MET A 65 11.91 -6.44 -8.50
C MET A 65 12.08 -6.24 -10.02
N ILE A 66 12.51 -5.07 -10.44
CA ILE A 66 12.65 -4.76 -11.89
C ILE A 66 13.94 -5.32 -12.48
N SER A 67 14.87 -5.75 -11.63
CA SER A 67 16.19 -6.23 -12.05
C SER A 67 16.23 -7.71 -12.43
N VAL A 68 15.13 -8.43 -12.24
CA VAL A 68 15.03 -9.87 -12.48
C VAL A 68 13.93 -10.18 -13.48
N ASN A 69 14.13 -11.24 -14.28
CA ASN A 69 13.15 -11.65 -15.30
C ASN A 69 11.86 -12.19 -14.69
N GLN A 70 11.93 -12.74 -13.47
CA GLN A 70 10.80 -13.35 -12.76
C GLN A 70 10.75 -12.81 -11.32
N PRO A 71 10.18 -11.61 -11.12
CA PRO A 71 10.10 -11.02 -9.80
C PRO A 71 9.30 -11.90 -8.85
N GLN A 72 9.76 -11.90 -7.59
CA GLN A 72 9.13 -12.61 -6.50
C GLN A 72 8.45 -11.62 -5.57
N GLU A 73 7.58 -12.11 -4.69
CA GLU A 73 6.98 -11.27 -3.66
C GLU A 73 8.06 -10.63 -2.78
N PRO A 74 8.00 -9.31 -2.54
CA PRO A 74 9.02 -8.59 -1.79
C PRO A 74 9.06 -9.05 -0.32
N LYS A 75 10.28 -9.33 0.16
CA LYS A 75 10.54 -9.82 1.52
C LYS A 75 11.10 -8.70 2.39
N ALA A 76 10.23 -7.79 2.82
CA ALA A 76 10.59 -6.71 3.75
C ALA A 76 9.60 -6.59 4.91
N ASP A 77 9.83 -5.65 5.83
CA ASP A 77 8.82 -5.29 6.80
C ASP A 77 7.64 -4.55 6.14
N LEU A 78 6.56 -4.37 6.90
CA LEU A 78 5.31 -3.87 6.34
C LEU A 78 5.42 -2.40 5.88
N ILE A 79 6.21 -1.56 6.56
CA ILE A 79 6.36 -0.14 6.20
C ILE A 79 7.00 -0.04 4.82
N SER A 80 8.13 -0.74 4.61
CA SER A 80 8.80 -0.74 3.30
C SER A 80 7.94 -1.30 2.17
N ILE A 81 7.03 -2.25 2.46
CA ILE A 81 6.11 -2.77 1.45
C ILE A 81 5.03 -1.76 1.08
N PHE A 82 4.50 -0.99 2.05
CA PHE A 82 3.58 0.11 1.74
C PHE A 82 4.27 1.22 0.93
N GLU A 83 5.49 1.59 1.30
CA GLU A 83 6.29 2.54 0.50
C GLU A 83 6.57 2.00 -0.90
N LEU A 84 6.90 0.71 -1.04
CA LEU A 84 7.08 0.07 -2.35
C LEU A 84 5.81 0.10 -3.18
N ALA A 85 4.64 -0.10 -2.56
CA ALA A 85 3.36 0.05 -3.25
C ALA A 85 3.17 1.48 -3.78
N ASP A 86 3.56 2.49 -3.00
CA ASP A 86 3.53 3.90 -3.42
C ASP A 86 4.47 4.15 -4.60
N ILE A 87 5.69 3.61 -4.56
CA ILE A 87 6.65 3.69 -5.67
C ILE A 87 6.04 3.06 -6.93
N CYS A 88 5.52 1.83 -6.84
CA CYS A 88 4.90 1.14 -7.97
C CYS A 88 3.69 1.89 -8.54
N ARG A 89 2.92 2.59 -7.71
CA ARG A 89 1.80 3.42 -8.15
C ARG A 89 2.30 4.67 -8.86
N THR A 90 3.22 5.42 -8.26
CA THR A 90 3.79 6.66 -8.84
C THR A 90 4.54 6.39 -10.14
N CYS A 91 5.25 5.26 -10.22
CA CYS A 91 5.95 4.85 -11.43
C CYS A 91 5.03 4.23 -12.50
N GLU A 92 3.73 4.07 -12.20
CA GLU A 92 2.79 3.34 -13.07
C GLU A 92 3.30 1.96 -13.47
N SER A 93 3.80 1.23 -12.49
CA SER A 93 4.40 -0.07 -12.72
C SER A 93 3.38 -1.07 -13.29
N PRO A 94 3.86 -2.04 -14.10
CA PRO A 94 3.05 -3.11 -14.63
C PRO A 94 2.16 -3.80 -13.58
N THR A 95 0.96 -4.20 -13.98
CA THR A 95 -0.04 -4.80 -13.08
C THR A 95 0.48 -6.03 -12.33
N ASN A 96 1.33 -6.85 -12.95
CA ASN A 96 1.95 -8.00 -12.28
C ASN A 96 2.85 -7.58 -11.10
N TYR A 97 3.59 -6.46 -11.20
CA TYR A 97 4.42 -5.97 -10.09
C TYR A 97 3.54 -5.47 -8.95
N ARG A 98 2.51 -4.69 -9.26
CA ARG A 98 1.53 -4.23 -8.26
C ARG A 98 0.85 -5.40 -7.56
N GLN A 99 0.53 -6.48 -8.28
CA GLN A 99 -0.05 -7.68 -7.70
C GLN A 99 0.91 -8.40 -6.74
N LEU A 100 2.20 -8.51 -7.07
CA LEU A 100 3.20 -9.09 -6.17
C LEU A 100 3.31 -8.30 -4.85
N VAL A 101 3.28 -6.97 -4.93
CA VAL A 101 3.30 -6.12 -3.74
C VAL A 101 2.03 -6.33 -2.90
N LYS A 102 0.85 -6.30 -3.53
CA LYS A 102 -0.44 -6.56 -2.87
C LYS A 102 -0.48 -7.92 -2.17
N ASN A 103 0.03 -8.97 -2.82
CA ASN A 103 0.14 -10.30 -2.23
C ASN A 103 1.05 -10.31 -0.99
N ALA A 104 2.15 -9.56 -1.01
CA ALA A 104 3.05 -9.45 0.14
C ALA A 104 2.44 -8.63 1.29
N MET A 105 1.61 -7.63 1.00
CA MET A 105 0.95 -6.77 1.98
C MET A 105 -0.08 -7.53 2.84
N ILE A 106 -0.95 -8.32 2.21
CA ILE A 106 -2.09 -8.99 2.88
C ILE A 106 -1.67 -9.80 4.13
N PRO A 107 -0.82 -10.83 4.03
CA PRO A 107 -0.50 -11.70 5.17
C PRO A 107 0.23 -10.93 6.28
N LYS A 108 1.02 -9.91 5.94
CA LYS A 108 1.75 -9.09 6.91
C LYS A 108 0.81 -8.16 7.67
N SER A 109 -0.15 -7.53 6.99
CA SER A 109 -1.18 -6.71 7.62
C SER A 109 -2.08 -7.54 8.52
N VAL A 110 -2.49 -8.75 8.11
CA VAL A 110 -3.28 -9.67 8.95
C VAL A 110 -2.53 -10.07 10.21
N LYS A 111 -1.22 -10.31 10.10
CA LYS A 111 -0.35 -10.63 11.25
C LYS A 111 -0.21 -9.45 12.22
N LYS A 112 -0.19 -8.22 11.72
CA LYS A 112 -0.02 -6.99 12.51
C LYS A 112 -1.34 -6.26 12.86
N ASN A 113 -2.49 -6.85 12.56
CA ASN A 113 -3.80 -6.22 12.76
C ASN A 113 -3.98 -4.87 12.03
N CYS A 114 -3.34 -4.70 10.87
CA CYS A 114 -3.31 -3.46 10.07
C CYS A 114 -4.21 -3.53 8.82
N GLN A 115 -5.29 -4.32 8.83
CA GLN A 115 -6.14 -4.51 7.66
C GLN A 115 -6.84 -3.22 7.19
N TRP A 116 -7.08 -2.25 8.09
CA TRP A 116 -7.57 -0.92 7.71
C TRP A 116 -6.60 -0.19 6.78
N ALA A 117 -5.29 -0.29 7.02
CA ALA A 117 -4.31 0.29 6.11
C ALA A 117 -4.41 -0.29 4.69
N LEU A 118 -4.76 -1.58 4.53
CA LEU A 118 -5.01 -2.17 3.22
C LEU A 118 -6.28 -1.62 2.57
N LEU A 119 -7.38 -1.52 3.33
CA LEU A 119 -8.63 -0.94 2.82
C LEU A 119 -8.41 0.48 2.33
N LEU A 120 -7.73 1.30 3.14
CA LEU A 120 -7.42 2.69 2.77
C LEU A 120 -6.50 2.75 1.55
N HIS A 121 -5.50 1.88 1.46
CA HIS A 121 -4.66 1.80 0.28
C HIS A 121 -5.49 1.51 -0.98
N ALA A 122 -6.42 0.55 -0.90
CA ALA A 122 -7.31 0.21 -2.00
C ALA A 122 -8.24 1.37 -2.40
N THR A 123 -8.73 2.18 -1.45
CA THR A 123 -9.59 3.33 -1.79
C THR A 123 -8.83 4.46 -2.49
N HIS A 124 -7.53 4.63 -2.21
CA HIS A 124 -6.70 5.63 -2.89
C HIS A 124 -6.37 5.21 -4.33
N ASP A 125 -6.24 3.90 -4.57
CA ASP A 125 -5.98 3.32 -5.88
C ASP A 125 -7.26 3.08 -6.69
N GLU A 126 -8.43 3.35 -6.11
CA GLU A 126 -9.74 3.00 -6.67
C GLU A 126 -9.84 1.51 -7.06
N ASP A 127 -9.12 0.64 -6.34
CA ASP A 127 -9.04 -0.79 -6.62
C ASP A 127 -10.07 -1.57 -5.77
N GLU A 128 -11.28 -1.70 -6.31
CA GLU A 128 -12.36 -2.43 -5.69
C GLU A 128 -12.01 -3.90 -5.43
N ALA A 129 -11.28 -4.56 -6.33
CA ALA A 129 -10.91 -5.96 -6.18
C ALA A 129 -9.97 -6.15 -4.97
N PHE A 130 -9.01 -5.26 -4.81
CA PHE A 130 -8.11 -5.26 -3.65
C PHE A 130 -8.82 -4.84 -2.37
N PHE A 131 -9.77 -3.91 -2.44
CA PHE A 131 -10.64 -3.55 -1.32
C PHE A 131 -11.43 -4.76 -0.80
N LYS A 132 -12.11 -5.48 -1.70
CA LYS A 132 -12.84 -6.72 -1.37
C LYS A 132 -11.90 -7.79 -0.83
N SER A 133 -10.71 -7.96 -1.41
CA SER A 133 -9.70 -8.89 -0.89
C SER A 133 -9.29 -8.53 0.54
N SER A 134 -9.12 -7.24 0.84
CA SER A 134 -8.80 -6.74 2.17
C SER A 134 -9.93 -7.00 3.17
N LEU A 135 -11.19 -6.81 2.77
CA LEU A 135 -12.36 -7.16 3.58
C LEU A 135 -12.38 -8.66 3.90
N ARG A 136 -12.14 -9.55 2.93
CA ARG A 136 -12.13 -11.01 3.19
C ARG A 136 -11.13 -11.45 4.26
N HIS A 137 -10.07 -10.68 4.47
CA HIS A 137 -9.03 -10.94 5.48
C HIS A 137 -9.18 -10.10 6.75
N MET A 138 -10.27 -9.32 6.84
CA MET A 138 -10.56 -8.50 8.00
C MET A 138 -10.84 -9.38 9.22
N LYS A 139 -10.34 -8.94 10.38
CA LYS A 139 -10.65 -9.53 11.69
C LYS A 139 -11.59 -8.60 12.43
N GLN A 140 -12.40 -9.15 13.32
CA GLN A 140 -13.29 -8.34 14.18
C GLN A 140 -12.50 -7.26 14.95
N GLU A 141 -11.40 -7.65 15.58
CA GLU A 141 -10.52 -6.75 16.32
C GLU A 141 -9.90 -5.67 15.43
N ALA A 142 -9.40 -6.06 14.25
CA ALA A 142 -8.86 -5.11 13.28
C ALA A 142 -9.90 -4.06 12.88
N PHE A 143 -11.15 -4.49 12.65
CA PHE A 143 -12.20 -3.59 12.23
C PHE A 143 -12.59 -2.60 13.33
N LEU A 144 -12.75 -3.09 14.56
CA LEU A 144 -13.18 -2.29 15.72
C LEU A 144 -12.08 -1.35 16.25
N PHE A 145 -10.81 -1.72 16.06
CA PHE A 145 -9.65 -0.94 16.51
C PHE A 145 -8.72 -0.62 15.33
N PRO A 146 -9.10 0.36 14.48
CA PRO A 146 -8.35 0.65 13.27
C PRO A 146 -6.91 1.06 13.52
N ILE A 147 -6.01 0.41 12.77
CA ILE A 147 -4.62 0.84 12.62
C ILE A 147 -4.43 1.23 11.15
N ILE A 148 -4.05 2.49 10.92
CA ILE A 148 -3.84 3.06 9.59
C ILE A 148 -2.37 3.35 9.35
N PHE A 149 -1.96 3.36 8.08
CA PHE A 149 -0.60 3.77 7.70
C PHE A 149 -0.57 5.29 7.48
N ASP A 150 0.17 5.99 8.33
CA ASP A 150 0.47 7.41 8.17
C ASP A 150 1.58 7.56 7.11
N ARG A 151 1.20 8.03 5.93
CA ARG A 151 2.11 8.20 4.80
C ARG A 151 3.15 9.30 5.02
N GLU A 152 2.82 10.31 5.80
CA GLU A 152 3.72 11.44 6.07
C GLU A 152 4.81 11.03 7.06
N ASN A 153 4.40 10.41 8.17
CA ASN A 153 5.30 9.97 9.24
C ASN A 153 5.89 8.58 8.99
N ARG A 154 5.39 7.83 8.00
CA ARG A 154 5.79 6.45 7.65
C ARG A 154 5.65 5.48 8.82
N GLU A 155 4.58 5.61 9.58
CA GLU A 155 4.30 4.78 10.75
C GLU A 155 2.86 4.25 10.77
N PHE A 156 2.63 3.23 11.59
CA PHE A 156 1.28 2.71 11.83
C PHE A 156 0.72 3.34 13.09
N LYS A 157 -0.44 3.99 12.97
CA LYS A 157 -1.11 4.65 14.10
C LYS A 157 -2.49 4.07 14.35
N SER A 158 -2.80 3.89 15.63
CA SER A 158 -4.16 3.58 16.07
C SER A 158 -5.00 4.83 15.97
N VAL A 159 -6.20 4.71 15.39
CA VAL A 159 -7.15 5.82 15.24
C VAL A 159 -8.56 5.36 15.57
N SER A 160 -9.47 6.31 15.77
CA SER A 160 -10.90 5.98 15.86
C SER A 160 -11.44 5.50 14.51
N LEU A 161 -12.57 4.78 14.55
CA LEU A 161 -13.27 4.32 13.36
C LEU A 161 -13.62 5.46 12.39
N TRP A 162 -14.05 6.61 12.92
CA TRP A 162 -14.40 7.77 12.10
C TRP A 162 -13.18 8.42 11.46
N GLU A 163 -12.06 8.51 12.17
CA GLU A 163 -10.80 8.98 11.60
C GLU A 163 -10.31 8.04 10.49
N ALA A 164 -10.44 6.72 10.66
CA ALA A 164 -10.11 5.76 9.61
C ALA A 164 -10.98 5.96 8.35
N ILE A 165 -12.30 6.13 8.50
CA ILE A 165 -13.20 6.41 7.37
C ILE A 165 -12.81 7.73 6.68
N ASN A 166 -12.56 8.79 7.45
CA ASN A 166 -12.23 10.11 6.91
C ASN A 166 -10.85 10.14 6.23
N ALA A 167 -9.95 9.22 6.59
CA ALA A 167 -8.67 9.05 5.92
C ALA A 167 -8.79 8.37 4.54
N ALA A 168 -9.94 7.79 4.19
CA ALA A 168 -10.16 7.23 2.85
C ALA A 168 -10.35 8.32 1.80
N ASN A 169 -10.21 7.93 0.53
CA ASN A 169 -10.63 8.76 -0.60
C ASN A 169 -12.10 9.22 -0.40
N PRO A 170 -12.43 10.52 -0.54
CA PRO A 170 -13.78 11.04 -0.35
C PRO A 170 -14.88 10.29 -1.10
N TYR A 171 -14.60 9.77 -2.29
CA TYR A 171 -15.55 8.98 -3.08
C TYR A 171 -15.99 7.68 -2.40
N TRP A 172 -15.25 7.20 -1.39
CA TRP A 172 -15.54 5.98 -0.64
C TRP A 172 -16.20 6.23 0.71
N HIS A 173 -16.36 7.48 1.15
CA HIS A 173 -16.83 7.79 2.50
C HIS A 173 -18.22 7.22 2.77
N ASP A 174 -19.15 7.35 1.82
CA ASP A 174 -20.51 6.85 2.01
C ASP A 174 -20.58 5.32 2.01
N ASP A 175 -19.81 4.64 1.17
CA ASP A 175 -19.79 3.18 1.16
C ASP A 175 -19.09 2.60 2.39
N LEU A 176 -18.05 3.26 2.90
CA LEU A 176 -17.44 2.90 4.18
C LEU A 176 -18.40 3.16 5.36
N ARG A 177 -19.18 4.24 5.34
CA ARG A 177 -20.22 4.48 6.36
C ARG A 177 -21.30 3.40 6.32
N LYS A 178 -21.78 3.03 5.13
CA LYS A 178 -22.75 1.93 4.96
C LYS A 178 -22.18 0.60 5.43
N LEU A 179 -20.91 0.31 5.12
CA LEU A 179 -20.20 -0.88 5.60
C LEU A 179 -20.20 -0.92 7.13
N VAL A 180 -19.80 0.17 7.78
CA VAL A 180 -19.80 0.27 9.25
C VAL A 180 -21.20 0.05 9.81
N GLN A 181 -22.23 0.66 9.22
CA GLN A 181 -23.61 0.49 9.64
C GLN A 181 -24.12 -0.94 9.47
N SER A 182 -23.67 -1.67 8.43
CA SER A 182 -24.13 -3.03 8.15
C SER A 182 -23.41 -4.08 8.98
N VAL A 183 -22.17 -3.82 9.42
CA VAL A 183 -21.37 -4.80 10.15
C VAL A 183 -21.29 -4.56 11.65
N LEU A 184 -21.61 -3.37 12.15
CA LEU A 184 -21.65 -3.11 13.58
C LEU A 184 -22.91 -3.68 14.19
N ILE A 185 -22.73 -4.50 15.23
CA ILE A 185 -23.81 -5.06 16.02
C ILE A 185 -23.84 -4.28 17.33
N LEU A 186 -24.84 -3.41 17.47
CA LEU A 186 -25.06 -2.64 18.68
C LEU A 186 -25.73 -3.51 19.75
N PRO A 187 -25.29 -3.45 21.02
CA PRO A 187 -25.90 -4.23 22.08
C PRO A 187 -27.34 -3.79 22.34
N ASP A 188 -28.21 -4.74 22.67
CA ASP A 188 -29.54 -4.45 23.18
C ASP A 188 -29.40 -3.72 24.53
N GLN A 189 -29.95 -2.51 24.62
CA GLN A 189 -29.84 -1.64 25.80
C GLN A 189 -30.40 -2.28 27.09
N ARG A 190 -31.11 -3.41 26.97
CA ARG A 190 -31.82 -4.06 28.07
C ARG A 190 -30.99 -5.12 28.82
N THR A 191 -29.85 -5.59 28.30
CA THR A 191 -29.12 -6.71 28.92
C THR A 191 -27.60 -6.55 28.87
N GLY A 192 -27.00 -6.11 29.99
CA GLY A 192 -25.58 -6.29 30.28
C GLY A 192 -24.64 -5.17 29.82
N PRO A 193 -23.31 -5.38 29.91
CA PRO A 193 -22.32 -4.38 29.54
C PRO A 193 -22.41 -4.03 28.04
N PHE A 194 -22.28 -2.74 27.72
CA PHE A 194 -22.25 -2.24 26.35
C PHE A 194 -20.99 -2.73 25.63
N VAL A 195 -21.07 -3.87 24.94
CA VAL A 195 -20.00 -4.39 24.09
C VAL A 195 -20.42 -4.23 22.64
N ILE A 196 -19.74 -3.35 21.91
CA ILE A 196 -19.88 -3.25 20.45
C ILE A 196 -19.18 -4.45 19.84
N THR A 197 -19.89 -5.19 18.98
CA THR A 197 -19.33 -6.33 18.26
C THR A 197 -19.50 -6.14 16.76
N THR A 198 -18.93 -7.04 15.97
CA THR A 198 -19.05 -7.02 14.52
C THR A 198 -19.17 -8.44 13.96
N THR A 199 -19.51 -8.57 12.68
CA THR A 199 -19.66 -9.86 12.00
C THR A 199 -18.37 -10.69 12.05
N ALA A 200 -18.53 -12.01 12.11
CA ALA A 200 -17.44 -12.96 11.92
C ALA A 200 -17.29 -13.37 10.44
N ASP A 201 -18.32 -13.15 9.61
CA ASP A 201 -18.36 -13.57 8.22
C ASP A 201 -17.95 -12.42 7.28
N TRP A 202 -16.66 -12.08 7.35
CA TRP A 202 -16.06 -11.05 6.51
C TRP A 202 -16.01 -11.43 5.03
N LYS A 203 -16.10 -12.72 4.71
CA LYS A 203 -16.22 -13.19 3.33
C LYS A 203 -17.56 -12.75 2.75
N LYS A 204 -18.66 -13.00 3.45
CA LYS A 204 -19.99 -12.55 3.03
C LYS A 204 -20.04 -11.03 2.87
N VAL A 205 -19.49 -10.28 3.83
CA VAL A 205 -19.39 -8.81 3.74
C VAL A 205 -18.68 -8.36 2.46
N ALA A 206 -17.55 -8.99 2.13
CA ALA A 206 -16.81 -8.65 0.92
C ALA A 206 -17.54 -9.03 -0.37
N ASP A 207 -18.26 -10.14 -0.37
CA ASP A 207 -19.01 -10.63 -1.53
C ASP A 207 -20.29 -9.80 -1.78
N GLU A 208 -20.92 -9.28 -0.71
CA GLU A 208 -22.11 -8.41 -0.77
C GLU A 208 -21.77 -6.92 -0.94
N PHE A 209 -20.50 -6.52 -0.81
CA PHE A 209 -20.08 -5.14 -0.99
C PHE A 209 -20.25 -4.72 -2.47
N ASP A 210 -21.14 -3.76 -2.70
CA ASP A 210 -21.46 -3.20 -4.02
C ASP A 210 -20.99 -1.75 -4.06
N TYR A 211 -19.86 -1.50 -4.73
CA TYR A 211 -19.32 -0.16 -4.90
C TYR A 211 -20.13 0.57 -5.97
N ARG A 212 -20.82 1.64 -5.56
CA ARG A 212 -21.61 2.44 -6.50
C ARG A 212 -20.88 3.73 -6.77
N GLN A 213 -20.24 3.83 -7.94
CA GLN A 213 -19.83 5.12 -8.47
C GLN A 213 -21.10 5.93 -8.76
N SER A 214 -21.47 6.82 -7.85
CA SER A 214 -22.51 7.83 -8.04
C SER A 214 -21.93 9.09 -8.68
#